data_AF-A0A1G0NAZ6-F1
#
_entry.id   AF-A0A1G0NAZ6-F1
#
_cell.length_a   1.000
_cell.length_b   1.000
_cell.length_c   1.000
_cell.angle_alpha   90.00
_cell.angle_beta   90.00
_cell.angle_gamma   90.00
#
_symmetry.space_group_name_H-M   'P 1'
#
loop_
_entity.id
_entity.type
_entity.pdbx_description
1 polymer ?
#
loop_
_entity_poly.entity_id
_entity_poly.type
_entity_poly.pdbx_seq_one_letter_code
_entity_poly.pdbx_strand_id
1 'polypeptide(L)'
;MLQQRVIPLITQHPEFEFCTTTARGNPSGYVVETLHVVFQVFFGTTGFRECLVDVVNRGSDADTTGAIAGMLAGALYGQEALPKTWQRALDPQIRQACETQARALVDLAMK
;
A
#
# COMPACT_ATOMS: atom_id res chain seq x y z
N MET A 1 12.41 10.13 1.45
CA MET A 1 11.49 9.07 1.95
C MET A 1 10.05 9.50 1.77
N LEU A 2 9.08 8.58 1.71
CA LEU A 2 7.66 8.84 1.37
C LEU A 2 7.04 10.00 2.19
N GLN A 3 7.43 10.15 3.46
CA GLN A 3 7.03 11.26 4.34
C GLN A 3 7.31 12.65 3.73
N GLN A 4 8.42 12.81 3.01
CA GLN A 4 8.80 14.06 2.33
C GLN A 4 7.86 14.43 1.18
N ARG A 5 7.07 13.47 0.66
CA ARG A 5 6.05 13.71 -0.38
C ARG A 5 4.65 13.87 0.19
N VAL A 6 4.37 13.23 1.32
CA VAL A 6 3.05 13.31 1.99
C VAL A 6 2.83 14.67 2.66
N ILE A 7 3.86 15.25 3.29
CA ILE A 7 3.73 16.57 3.94
C ILE A 7 3.34 17.68 2.93
N PRO A 8 4.01 17.82 1.76
CA PRO A 8 3.58 18.78 0.74
C PRO A 8 2.16 18.52 0.22
N LEU A 9 1.77 17.25 0.07
CA LEU A 9 0.41 16.89 -0.35
C LEU A 9 -0.62 17.42 0.64
N ILE A 10 -0.45 17.15 1.94
CA ILE A 10 -1.38 17.63 2.98
C ILE A 10 -1.39 19.16 3.05
N THR A 11 -0.23 19.79 2.84
CA THR A 11 -0.13 21.26 2.84
C THR A 11 -0.94 21.89 1.70
N GLN A 12 -0.95 21.25 0.53
CA GLN A 12 -1.73 21.71 -0.63
C GLN A 12 -3.20 21.28 -0.57
N HIS A 13 -3.46 20.13 0.04
CA HIS A 13 -4.74 19.45 0.10
C HIS A 13 -5.00 18.95 1.53
N PRO A 14 -5.49 19.82 2.43
CA PRO A 14 -5.74 19.48 3.84
C PRO A 14 -6.71 18.31 4.03
N GLU A 15 -7.55 18.03 3.03
CA GLU A 15 -8.47 16.90 3.03
C GLU A 15 -7.77 15.54 3.16
N PHE A 16 -6.47 15.41 2.87
CA PHE A 16 -5.69 14.19 3.05
C PHE A 16 -5.02 14.06 4.42
N GLU A 17 -5.27 14.98 5.36
CA GLU A 17 -4.75 14.88 6.72
C GLU A 17 -5.28 13.61 7.42
N PHE A 18 -4.37 12.72 7.79
CA PHE A 18 -4.70 11.47 8.46
C PHE A 18 -4.18 11.46 9.89
N CYS A 19 -4.96 10.83 10.77
CA CYS A 19 -4.58 10.61 12.16
C CYS A 19 -4.02 9.20 12.33
N THR A 20 -2.83 9.06 12.92
CA THR A 20 -2.26 7.73 13.21
C THR A 20 -2.87 7.10 14.46
N THR A 21 -3.37 7.91 15.40
CA THR A 21 -3.82 7.46 16.72
C THR A 21 -5.29 7.02 16.78
N THR A 22 -6.14 7.48 15.86
CA THR A 22 -7.57 7.11 15.83
C THR A 22 -7.86 6.31 14.56
N ALA A 23 -8.16 5.01 14.71
CA ALA A 23 -8.46 4.14 13.58
C ALA A 23 -9.72 4.59 12.83
N ARG A 24 -9.56 4.95 11.55
CA ARG A 24 -10.69 5.08 10.62
C ARG A 24 -10.99 3.72 10.00
N GLY A 25 -12.23 3.25 10.15
CA GLY A 25 -12.74 2.04 9.50
C GLY A 25 -13.73 2.38 8.38
N ASN A 26 -13.98 1.40 7.51
CA ASN A 26 -15.01 1.42 6.46
C ASN A 26 -14.87 2.56 5.42
N PRO A 27 -13.70 2.72 4.76
CA PRO A 27 -13.50 3.73 3.72
C PRO A 27 -14.37 3.44 2.49
N SER A 28 -15.11 4.41 1.96
CA SER A 28 -15.73 4.29 0.64
C SER A 28 -14.66 4.26 -0.47
N GLY A 29 -15.08 4.09 -1.73
CA GLY A 29 -14.18 4.23 -2.90
C GLY A 29 -13.74 5.67 -3.18
N TYR A 30 -13.96 6.61 -2.25
CA TYR A 30 -13.49 7.98 -2.38
C TYR A 30 -12.01 8.08 -2.02
N VAL A 31 -11.21 8.65 -2.93
CA VAL A 31 -9.74 8.70 -2.85
C VAL A 31 -9.20 9.24 -1.53
N VAL A 32 -9.87 10.22 -0.93
CA VAL A 32 -9.48 10.80 0.36
C VAL A 32 -9.59 9.76 1.48
N GLU A 33 -10.69 9.02 1.54
CA GLU A 33 -10.89 7.98 2.56
C GLU A 33 -9.94 6.80 2.35
N THR A 34 -9.74 6.39 1.09
CA THR A 34 -8.75 5.38 0.72
C THR A 34 -7.35 5.77 1.23
N LEU A 35 -6.90 6.99 0.94
CA LEU A 35 -5.56 7.45 1.33
C LEU A 35 -5.41 7.66 2.83
N HIS A 36 -6.46 8.09 3.53
CA HIS A 36 -6.44 8.15 5.00
C HIS A 36 -6.15 6.80 5.62
N VAL A 37 -6.86 5.77 5.16
CA VAL A 37 -6.69 4.41 5.68
C VAL A 37 -5.32 3.85 5.31
N VAL A 38 -4.91 3.99 4.05
CA VAL A 38 -3.60 3.51 3.58
C VAL A 38 -2.46 4.17 4.36
N PHE A 39 -2.46 5.50 4.50
CA PHE A 39 -1.40 6.21 5.22
C PHE A 39 -1.40 5.90 6.71
N GLN A 40 -2.57 5.81 7.33
CA GLN A 40 -2.65 5.44 8.73
C GLN A 40 -2.00 4.08 9.01
N VAL A 41 -2.31 3.07 8.20
CA VAL A 41 -1.74 1.73 8.37
C VAL A 41 -0.26 1.70 8.01
N PHE A 42 0.10 2.29 6.87
CA PHE A 42 1.47 2.27 6.37
C PHE A 42 2.46 2.97 7.33
N PHE A 43 2.06 4.09 7.95
CA PHE A 43 2.88 4.79 8.94
C PHE A 43 2.70 4.27 10.37
N GLY A 44 1.66 3.48 10.64
CA GLY A 44 1.36 2.91 11.95
C GLY A 44 1.92 1.49 12.19
N THR A 45 2.40 0.81 11.14
CA THR A 45 2.88 -0.57 11.20
C THR A 45 4.35 -0.69 10.82
N THR A 46 5.00 -1.79 11.22
CA THR A 46 6.46 -1.98 11.05
C THR A 46 6.84 -3.16 10.17
N GLY A 47 5.86 -3.79 9.51
CA GLY A 47 6.12 -4.87 8.57
C GLY A 47 5.03 -5.06 7.53
N PHE A 48 5.40 -5.68 6.40
CA PHE A 48 4.48 -5.93 5.29
C PHE A 48 3.23 -6.69 5.72
N ARG A 49 3.41 -7.82 6.44
CA ARG A 49 2.27 -8.64 6.86
C ARG A 49 1.33 -7.89 7.80
N GLU A 50 1.88 -7.19 8.78
CA GLU A 50 1.11 -6.39 9.74
C GLU A 50 0.31 -5.30 9.01
N CYS A 51 0.97 -4.55 8.13
CA CYS A 51 0.35 -3.52 7.29
C CYS A 51 -0.81 -4.07 6.46
N LEU A 52 -0.60 -5.18 5.76
CA LEU A 52 -1.63 -5.72 4.87
C LEU A 52 -2.78 -6.37 5.62
N VAL A 53 -2.52 -7.00 6.78
CA VAL A 53 -3.58 -7.57 7.61
C VAL A 53 -4.42 -6.45 8.24
N ASP A 54 -3.82 -5.38 8.74
CA ASP A 54 -4.57 -4.25 9.31
C ASP A 54 -5.46 -3.61 8.23
N VAL A 55 -4.89 -3.21 7.10
CA VAL A 55 -5.61 -2.45 6.07
C VAL A 55 -6.84 -3.19 5.53
N VAL A 56 -6.74 -4.49 5.25
CA VAL A 56 -7.88 -5.25 4.72
C VAL A 56 -8.94 -5.52 5.79
N ASN A 57 -8.55 -5.60 7.07
CA ASN A 57 -9.49 -5.77 8.18
C ASN A 57 -10.26 -4.48 8.52
N ARG A 58 -9.90 -3.33 7.94
CA ARG A 58 -10.70 -2.10 8.05
C ARG A 58 -11.97 -2.12 7.20
N GLY A 59 -12.10 -3.10 6.30
CA GLY A 59 -13.31 -3.38 5.53
C GLY A 59 -13.59 -2.39 4.38
N SER A 60 -14.82 -2.44 3.87
CA SER A 60 -15.29 -1.69 2.70
C SER A 60 -14.46 -1.97 1.43
N ASP A 61 -13.78 -0.96 0.87
CA ASP A 61 -12.93 -1.04 -0.31
C ASP A 61 -11.54 -1.65 0.03
N ALA A 62 -11.58 -2.84 0.64
CA ALA A 62 -10.43 -3.54 1.19
C ALA A 62 -9.46 -4.04 0.11
N ASP A 63 -9.95 -4.35 -1.09
CA ASP A 63 -9.14 -4.74 -2.24
C ASP A 63 -8.34 -3.56 -2.77
N THR A 64 -8.96 -2.39 -2.96
CA THR A 64 -8.24 -1.18 -3.42
C THR A 64 -7.27 -0.67 -2.37
N THR A 65 -7.71 -0.52 -1.11
CA THR A 65 -6.82 -0.09 -0.01
C THR A 65 -5.69 -1.09 0.23
N GLY A 66 -5.97 -2.39 0.16
CA GLY A 66 -4.98 -3.46 0.22
C GLY A 66 -3.98 -3.41 -0.94
N ALA A 67 -4.43 -3.15 -2.18
CA ALA A 67 -3.54 -3.03 -3.33
C ALA A 67 -2.59 -1.83 -3.19
N ILE A 68 -3.09 -0.66 -2.80
CA ILE A 68 -2.27 0.55 -2.65
C ILE A 68 -1.30 0.41 -1.46
N ALA A 69 -1.77 -0.08 -0.31
CA ALA A 69 -0.91 -0.35 0.84
C ALA A 69 0.14 -1.43 0.51
N GLY A 70 -0.25 -2.47 -0.23
CA GLY A 70 0.62 -3.51 -0.79
C GLY A 70 1.75 -2.97 -1.64
N MET A 71 1.44 -2.04 -2.54
CA MET A 71 2.43 -1.35 -3.37
C MET A 71 3.44 -0.59 -2.50
N LEU A 72 2.97 0.21 -1.54
CA LEU A 72 3.85 1.03 -0.68
C LEU A 72 4.71 0.17 0.24
N ALA A 73 4.08 -0.79 0.95
CA ALA A 73 4.77 -1.69 1.86
C ALA A 73 5.73 -2.63 1.12
N GLY A 74 5.34 -3.13 -0.06
CA GLY A 74 6.21 -3.97 -0.89
C GLY A 74 7.45 -3.22 -1.38
N ALA A 75 7.30 -1.96 -1.77
CA ALA A 75 8.44 -1.10 -2.13
C ALA A 75 9.34 -0.78 -0.93
N LEU A 76 8.78 -0.64 0.28
CA LEU A 76 9.54 -0.33 1.50
C LEU A 76 10.29 -1.55 2.05
N TYR A 77 9.61 -2.69 2.20
CA TYR A 77 10.15 -3.88 2.87
C TYR A 77 10.80 -4.88 1.91
N GLY A 78 10.60 -4.72 0.60
CA GLY A 78 11.17 -5.58 -0.43
C GLY A 78 10.43 -6.92 -0.60
N GLN A 79 10.78 -7.64 -1.67
CA GLN A 79 10.12 -8.89 -2.07
C GLN A 79 10.24 -10.00 -1.01
N GLU A 80 11.34 -10.03 -0.26
CA GLU A 80 11.59 -11.06 0.77
C GLU A 80 10.62 -10.96 1.96
N ALA A 81 10.05 -9.78 2.21
CA ALA A 81 9.09 -9.55 3.28
C ALA A 81 7.67 -10.07 2.95
N LEU A 82 7.38 -10.37 1.68
CA LEU A 82 6.06 -10.86 1.27
C LEU A 82 5.84 -12.29 1.76
N PRO A 83 4.76 -12.59 2.49
CA PRO A 83 4.46 -13.95 2.94
C PRO A 83 4.41 -14.95 1.78
N LYS A 84 5.26 -15.98 1.83
CA LYS A 84 5.35 -17.00 0.78
C LYS A 84 4.01 -17.70 0.52
N THR A 85 3.19 -17.85 1.55
CA THR A 85 1.84 -18.42 1.45
C THR A 85 0.91 -17.57 0.58
N TRP A 86 0.98 -16.23 0.69
CA TRP A 86 0.19 -15.32 -0.14
C TRP A 86 0.68 -15.31 -1.58
N GLN A 87 2.00 -15.31 -1.79
CA GLN A 87 2.57 -15.38 -3.15
C GLN A 87 2.18 -16.66 -3.88
N ARG A 88 2.07 -17.79 -3.17
CA ARG A 88 1.62 -19.08 -3.72
C ARG A 88 0.13 -19.14 -4.03
N ALA A 89 -0.67 -18.24 -3.45
CA ALA A 89 -2.10 -18.16 -3.71
C ALA A 89 -2.44 -17.35 -4.97
N LEU A 90 -1.48 -16.59 -5.51
CA LEU A 90 -1.65 -15.87 -6.76
C LEU A 90 -1.69 -16.84 -7.95
N ASP A 91 -2.45 -16.47 -8.97
CA ASP A 91 -2.37 -17.16 -10.26
C ASP A 91 -0.91 -17.12 -10.78
N PRO A 92 -0.31 -18.27 -11.15
CA PRO A 92 1.08 -18.33 -11.56
C PRO A 92 1.41 -17.48 -12.79
N GLN A 93 0.49 -17.40 -13.76
CA GLN A 93 0.69 -16.63 -14.99
C GLN A 93 0.64 -15.13 -14.69
N ILE A 94 -0.34 -14.70 -13.89
CA ILE A 94 -0.47 -13.30 -13.48
C ILE A 94 0.75 -12.87 -12.65
N ARG A 95 1.18 -13.69 -11.69
CA ARG A 95 2.37 -13.40 -10.89
C ARG A 95 3.61 -13.23 -11.77
N GLN A 96 3.84 -14.14 -12.71
CA GLN A 96 5.00 -14.09 -13.61
C GLN A 96 4.95 -12.86 -14.52
N ALA A 97 3.76 -12.49 -15.02
CA ALA A 97 3.56 -11.29 -15.82
C ALA A 97 3.91 -10.02 -15.02
N CYS A 98 3.39 -9.90 -13.79
CA CYS A 98 3.70 -8.77 -12.89
C CYS A 98 5.20 -8.66 -12.60
N GLU A 99 5.87 -9.76 -12.25
CA GLU A 99 7.31 -9.76 -11.97
C GLU A 99 8.14 -9.36 -13.20
N THR A 100 7.73 -9.80 -14.40
CA THR A 100 8.41 -9.47 -15.65
C THR A 100 8.23 -8.00 -16.01
N GLN A 101 7.01 -7.48 -15.87
CA GLN A 101 6.73 -6.06 -16.10
C GLN A 101 7.47 -5.17 -15.11
N ALA A 102 7.52 -5.56 -13.83
CA ALA A 102 8.25 -4.81 -12.81
C ALA A 102 9.75 -4.69 -13.15
N ARG A 103 10.40 -5.79 -13.55
CA ARG A 103 11.81 -5.78 -14.01
C ARG A 103 12.01 -4.86 -15.23
N ALA A 104 11.15 -4.98 -16.24
CA ALA A 104 11.25 -4.17 -17.45
C ALA A 104 11.10 -2.66 -17.17
N LEU A 105 10.22 -2.28 -16.24
CA LEU A 105 10.04 -0.89 -15.82
C LEU A 105 11.27 -0.35 -15.08
N VAL A 106 11.90 -1.16 -14.24
CA VAL A 106 13.16 -0.80 -13.56
C VAL A 106 14.29 -0.63 -14.58
N ASP A 107 14.44 -1.56 -15.51
CA ASP A 107 15.44 -1.49 -16.57
C ASP A 107 15.25 -0.25 -17.47
N LEU A 108 14.00 0.14 -17.72
CA LEU A 108 13.68 1.36 -18.46
C LEU A 108 14.06 2.62 -17.69
N ALA A 109 13.82 2.66 -16.37
CA ALA A 109 14.12 3.81 -15.52
C ALA A 109 15.62 3.99 -15.24
N MET A 110 16.42 2.93 -15.43
CA MET A 110 17.88 2.96 -15.27
C MET A 110 18.64 3.32 -16.56
N LYS A 111 17.93 3.46 -17.69
CA LYS A 111 18.47 4.00 -18.94
C LYS A 111 18.40 5.52 -18.95
#